data_AF-A0A378JZ64-F1
#
_entry.id   AF-A0A378JZ64-F1
#
_cell.length_a   1.000
_cell.length_b   1.000
_cell.length_c   1.000
_cell.angle_alpha   90.00
_cell.angle_beta   90.00
_cell.angle_gamma   90.00
#
_symmetry.space_group_name_H-M   'P 1'
#
loop_
_entity.id
_entity.type
_entity.pdbx_description
1 polymer ?
#
loop_
_entity_poly.entity_id
_entity_poly.type
_entity_poly.pdbx_seq_one_letter_code
_entity_poly.pdbx_strand_id
1 'polypeptide(L)'
;MKIRNWVIKRATENAGLRFVKQVVSEMWYSDFQGFDHENDDGIDGFINLRIKGVDTGGLVYVQVKSGNSYKKIIKKRPNFICLHLGENHICDHKERWLRKELPVILIYVKQNRKKTKAYWVDLRSEESYCSENKHIILIPKHQIFNSHSKGVLLKLSGVKSLHYYLPTINMSREEISFLGLSEPIKTGARK
;
A
#
# COMPACT_ATOMS: atom_id res chain seq x y z
N MET A 1 29.29 -5.40 -21.61
CA MET A 1 29.10 -5.15 -20.16
C MET A 1 27.76 -4.47 -19.81
N LYS A 2 27.28 -3.48 -20.58
CA LYS A 2 26.00 -2.76 -20.32
C LYS A 2 24.74 -3.64 -20.36
N ILE A 3 24.63 -4.56 -21.33
CA ILE A 3 23.45 -5.43 -21.49
C ILE A 3 23.23 -6.36 -20.29
N ARG A 4 24.32 -6.97 -19.77
CA ARG A 4 24.27 -7.82 -18.57
C ARG A 4 23.73 -7.08 -17.34
N ASN A 5 24.15 -5.84 -17.12
CA ASN A 5 23.69 -5.03 -15.98
C ASN A 5 22.20 -4.67 -16.11
N TRP A 6 21.72 -4.38 -17.32
CA TRP A 6 20.31 -4.09 -17.56
C TRP A 6 19.42 -5.32 -17.29
N VAL A 7 19.83 -6.50 -17.78
CA VAL A 7 19.10 -7.77 -17.53
C VAL A 7 19.04 -8.08 -16.04
N ILE A 8 20.13 -7.91 -15.29
CA ILE A 8 20.15 -8.15 -13.83
C ILE A 8 19.24 -7.16 -13.09
N LYS A 9 19.24 -5.89 -13.48
CA LYS A 9 18.37 -4.86 -12.87
C LYS A 9 16.90 -5.21 -13.07
N ARG A 10 16.51 -5.52 -14.31
CA ARG A 10 15.14 -5.93 -14.65
C ARG A 10 14.70 -7.21 -13.95
N ALA A 11 15.59 -8.20 -13.84
CA ALA A 11 15.31 -9.43 -13.09
C ALA A 11 15.05 -9.15 -11.59
N THR A 12 15.79 -8.20 -11.01
CA THR A 12 15.62 -7.79 -9.61
C THR A 12 14.29 -7.06 -9.41
N GLU A 13 13.94 -6.15 -10.32
CA GLU A 13 12.66 -5.42 -10.33
C GLU A 13 11.48 -6.40 -10.43
N ASN A 14 11.50 -7.31 -11.40
CA ASN A 14 10.48 -8.34 -11.58
C ASN A 14 10.33 -9.27 -10.37
N ALA A 15 11.44 -9.61 -9.69
CA ALA A 15 11.39 -10.37 -8.46
C ALA A 15 10.75 -9.56 -7.30
N GLY A 16 10.99 -8.25 -7.26
CA GLY A 16 10.31 -7.34 -6.33
C GLY A 16 8.79 -7.29 -6.56
N LEU A 17 8.36 -7.07 -7.80
CA LEU A 17 6.94 -7.03 -8.18
C LEU A 17 6.23 -8.35 -7.87
N ARG A 18 6.86 -9.49 -8.19
CA ARG A 18 6.32 -10.82 -7.85
C ARG A 18 6.13 -10.99 -6.34
N PHE A 19 7.09 -10.56 -5.53
CA PHE A 19 6.97 -10.63 -4.07
C PHE A 19 5.82 -9.76 -3.55
N VAL A 20 5.66 -8.54 -4.06
CA VAL A 20 4.55 -7.64 -3.69
C VAL A 20 3.21 -8.28 -4.06
N LYS A 21 3.08 -8.76 -5.31
CA LYS A 21 1.88 -9.46 -5.77
C LYS A 21 1.56 -10.66 -4.88
N GLN A 22 2.55 -11.45 -4.49
CA GLN A 22 2.39 -12.58 -3.60
C GLN A 22 1.81 -12.17 -2.24
N VAL A 23 2.40 -11.16 -1.58
CA VAL A 23 1.90 -10.68 -0.28
C VAL A 23 0.46 -10.18 -0.41
N VAL A 24 0.17 -9.39 -1.43
CA VAL A 24 -1.18 -8.80 -1.65
C VAL A 24 -2.22 -9.89 -1.96
N SER A 25 -1.88 -10.85 -2.81
CA SER A 25 -2.83 -11.88 -3.24
C SER A 25 -3.02 -12.96 -2.17
N GLU A 26 -1.93 -13.50 -1.63
CA GLU A 26 -1.97 -14.67 -0.75
C GLU A 26 -2.18 -14.31 0.71
N MET A 27 -1.60 -13.20 1.19
CA MET A 27 -1.71 -12.82 2.60
C MET A 27 -2.89 -11.87 2.84
N TRP A 28 -3.20 -11.01 1.87
CA TRP A 28 -4.28 -10.02 2.02
C TRP A 28 -5.56 -10.42 1.32
N TYR A 29 -5.55 -11.41 0.42
CA TYR A 29 -6.70 -11.73 -0.43
C TYR A 29 -7.23 -10.48 -1.14
N SER A 30 -6.31 -9.67 -1.65
CA SER A 30 -6.53 -8.40 -2.34
C SER A 30 -5.84 -8.46 -3.70
N ASP A 31 -6.10 -7.50 -4.58
CA ASP A 31 -5.60 -7.55 -5.94
C ASP A 31 -4.45 -6.54 -6.14
N PHE A 32 -3.37 -6.99 -6.80
CA PHE A 32 -2.30 -6.12 -7.27
C PHE A 32 -2.29 -6.12 -8.80
N GLN A 33 -2.43 -4.94 -9.38
CA GLN A 33 -2.36 -4.72 -10.82
C GLN A 33 -1.11 -3.91 -11.14
N GLY A 34 -0.18 -4.51 -11.88
CA GLY A 34 1.01 -3.82 -12.38
C GLY A 34 0.67 -2.94 -13.57
N PHE A 35 1.41 -1.84 -13.72
CA PHE A 35 1.42 -1.02 -14.93
C PHE A 35 2.57 -1.45 -15.85
N ASP A 36 2.39 -1.20 -17.14
CA ASP A 36 3.45 -1.42 -18.11
C ASP A 36 4.53 -0.35 -17.98
N HIS A 37 5.79 -0.76 -18.15
CA HIS A 37 6.96 0.10 -18.04
C HIS A 37 7.03 1.17 -19.14
N GLU A 38 6.26 1.03 -20.21
CA GLU A 38 6.17 2.05 -21.26
C GLU A 38 5.53 3.36 -20.76
N ASN A 39 4.77 3.30 -19.66
CA ASN A 39 4.15 4.45 -19.00
C ASN A 39 4.87 4.81 -17.68
N ASP A 40 6.21 4.93 -17.69
CA ASP A 40 7.01 5.20 -16.48
C ASP A 40 6.74 6.61 -15.89
N ASP A 41 5.67 6.72 -15.10
CA ASP A 41 5.31 7.91 -14.33
C ASP A 41 5.81 7.87 -12.88
N GLY A 42 6.63 6.86 -12.54
CA GLY A 42 7.06 6.61 -11.16
C GLY A 42 6.08 5.78 -10.34
N ILE A 43 5.14 5.08 -10.96
CA ILE A 43 4.21 4.14 -10.34
C ILE A 43 4.30 2.80 -11.07
N ASP A 44 4.56 1.72 -10.33
CA ASP A 44 4.67 0.38 -10.91
C ASP A 44 3.32 -0.37 -10.90
N GLY A 45 2.30 0.18 -10.24
CA GLY A 45 0.97 -0.40 -10.19
C GLY A 45 0.11 0.14 -9.06
N PHE A 46 -0.99 -0.55 -8.78
CA PHE A 46 -1.88 -0.26 -7.66
C PHE A 46 -2.33 -1.53 -6.94
N ILE A 47 -2.72 -1.35 -5.67
CA ILE A 47 -3.36 -2.36 -4.83
C ILE A 47 -4.83 -1.99 -4.69
N ASN A 48 -5.71 -2.92 -5.04
CA ASN A 48 -7.13 -2.86 -4.71
C ASN A 48 -7.39 -3.71 -3.46
N LEU A 49 -7.72 -3.03 -2.37
CA LEU A 49 -7.90 -3.64 -1.05
C LEU A 49 -9.29 -4.26 -0.93
N ARG A 50 -9.32 -5.51 -0.47
CA ARG A 50 -10.55 -6.29 -0.28
C ARG A 50 -10.72 -6.73 1.17
N ILE A 51 -11.94 -6.88 1.65
CA ILE A 51 -12.26 -7.51 2.94
C ILE A 51 -13.18 -8.69 2.66
N LYS A 52 -12.81 -9.88 3.13
CA LYS A 52 -13.59 -11.12 2.92
C LYS A 52 -13.96 -11.36 1.45
N GLY A 53 -13.03 -11.07 0.53
CA GLY A 53 -13.23 -11.22 -0.92
C GLY A 53 -14.05 -10.10 -1.59
N VAL A 54 -14.53 -9.11 -0.83
CA VAL A 54 -15.31 -7.98 -1.35
C VAL A 54 -14.43 -6.74 -1.49
N ASP A 55 -14.55 -6.06 -2.63
CA ASP A 55 -13.85 -4.80 -2.89
C ASP A 55 -14.26 -3.72 -1.90
N THR A 56 -13.27 -3.04 -1.33
CA THR A 56 -13.52 -1.97 -0.35
C THR A 56 -13.60 -0.58 -0.98
N GLY A 57 -13.28 -0.46 -2.27
CA GLY A 57 -12.97 0.82 -2.92
C GLY A 57 -11.60 1.39 -2.52
N GLY A 58 -10.86 0.71 -1.64
CA GLY A 58 -9.56 1.16 -1.14
C GLY A 58 -8.47 0.91 -2.15
N LEU A 59 -8.01 1.98 -2.79
CA LEU A 59 -6.95 1.95 -3.78
C LEU A 59 -5.69 2.63 -3.24
N VAL A 60 -4.54 2.01 -3.48
CA VAL A 60 -3.22 2.55 -3.12
C VAL A 60 -2.27 2.36 -4.29
N TYR A 61 -1.67 3.45 -4.78
CA TYR A 61 -0.62 3.40 -5.78
C TYR A 61 0.70 2.95 -5.18
N VAL A 62 1.50 2.23 -5.96
CA VAL A 62 2.72 1.59 -5.49
C VAL A 62 3.89 1.86 -6.43
N GLN A 63 5.01 2.31 -5.87
CA GLN A 63 6.33 2.18 -6.47
C GLN A 63 7.09 1.08 -5.73
N VAL A 64 7.68 0.14 -6.46
CA VAL A 64 8.51 -0.95 -5.95
C VAL A 64 9.97 -0.69 -6.29
N LYS A 65 10.83 -0.69 -5.27
CA LYS A 65 12.29 -0.75 -5.46
C LYS A 65 12.81 -2.04 -4.85
N SER A 66 13.53 -2.83 -5.64
CA SER A 66 14.07 -4.12 -5.19
C SER A 66 15.56 -4.22 -5.42
N GLY A 67 16.27 -4.81 -4.46
CA GLY A 67 17.71 -5.03 -4.53
C GLY A 67 18.49 -4.37 -3.40
N ASN A 68 19.68 -4.88 -3.13
CA ASN A 68 20.51 -4.41 -2.02
C ASN A 68 21.27 -3.11 -2.34
N SER A 69 21.39 -2.73 -3.61
CA SER A 69 22.11 -1.53 -4.07
C SER A 69 21.51 -0.21 -3.57
N TYR A 70 20.19 -0.17 -3.37
CA TYR A 70 19.50 1.04 -2.91
C TYR A 70 19.75 1.34 -1.43
N LYS A 71 20.06 0.33 -0.62
CA LYS A 71 20.17 0.49 0.82
C LYS A 71 21.52 1.10 1.21
N LYS A 72 21.49 2.22 1.93
CA LYS A 72 22.66 2.75 2.65
C LYS A 72 22.51 2.50 4.15
N ILE A 73 23.62 2.12 4.79
CA ILE A 73 23.68 2.01 6.25
C ILE A 73 24.14 3.36 6.78
N ILE A 74 23.27 4.06 7.50
CA ILE A 74 23.58 5.36 8.10
C ILE A 74 23.50 5.22 9.61
N LYS A 75 24.65 5.31 10.29
CA LYS A 75 24.75 5.11 11.76
C LYS A 75 23.86 6.08 12.54
N LYS A 76 23.68 7.32 12.04
CA LYS A 76 22.84 8.37 12.66
C LYS A 76 21.34 8.01 12.72
N ARG A 77 20.86 7.04 11.93
CA ARG A 77 19.42 6.69 11.83
C ARG A 77 19.18 5.19 12.00
N PRO A 78 19.38 4.64 13.22
CA PRO A 78 19.29 3.20 13.45
C PRO A 78 17.87 2.65 13.25
N ASN A 79 16.82 3.46 13.37
CA ASN A 79 15.42 3.02 13.24
C ASN A 79 14.88 3.03 11.80
N PHE A 80 15.68 3.52 10.85
CA PHE A 80 15.27 3.66 9.46
C PHE A 80 16.10 2.77 8.53
N ILE A 81 15.48 2.43 7.40
CA ILE A 81 16.16 1.97 6.20
C ILE A 81 16.28 3.21 5.30
N CYS A 82 17.51 3.60 5.00
CA CYS A 82 17.78 4.74 4.14
C CYS A 82 17.94 4.23 2.70
N LEU A 83 17.01 4.59 1.82
CA LEU A 83 17.09 4.29 0.39
C LEU A 83 17.69 5.46 -0.36
N HIS A 84 18.83 5.22 -1.00
CA HIS A 84 19.50 6.20 -1.83
C HIS A 84 18.98 6.10 -3.27
N LEU A 85 18.13 7.03 -3.67
CA LEU A 85 17.57 7.11 -5.02
C LEU A 85 18.19 8.23 -5.85
N GLY A 86 18.80 9.23 -5.20
CA GLY A 86 19.35 10.42 -5.83
C GLY A 86 18.39 11.61 -5.79
N GLU A 87 18.92 12.82 -5.60
CA GLU A 87 18.14 14.06 -5.48
C GLU A 87 17.28 14.29 -6.73
N ASN A 88 17.86 14.27 -7.92
CA ASN A 88 17.11 14.47 -9.18
C ASN A 88 15.93 13.50 -9.30
N HIS A 89 16.16 12.21 -9.05
CA HIS A 89 15.08 11.22 -9.09
C HIS A 89 13.96 11.56 -8.11
N ILE A 90 14.30 11.90 -6.87
CA ILE A 90 13.30 12.26 -5.84
C ILE A 90 12.57 13.55 -6.23
N CYS A 91 13.27 14.60 -6.64
CA CYS A 91 12.68 15.86 -7.06
C CYS A 91 11.72 15.69 -8.24
N ASP A 92 12.14 14.98 -9.28
CA ASP A 92 11.35 14.78 -10.51
C ASP A 92 10.06 13.97 -10.27
N HIS A 93 10.09 13.04 -9.31
CA HIS A 93 8.98 12.13 -9.05
C HIS A 93 8.09 12.60 -7.88
N LYS A 94 8.63 13.33 -6.90
CA LYS A 94 7.88 13.78 -5.72
C LYS A 94 6.65 14.60 -6.10
N GLU A 95 6.80 15.56 -7.01
CA GLU A 95 5.65 16.35 -7.49
C GLU A 95 4.59 15.49 -8.17
N ARG A 96 4.97 14.40 -8.84
CA ARG A 96 4.03 13.49 -9.50
C ARG A 96 3.27 12.67 -8.47
N TRP A 97 3.97 12.15 -7.46
CA TRP A 97 3.36 11.42 -6.36
C TRP A 97 2.38 12.28 -5.57
N LEU A 98 2.72 13.54 -5.32
CA LEU A 98 1.86 14.50 -4.60
C LEU A 98 0.60 14.89 -5.40
N ARG A 99 0.66 14.88 -6.74
CA ARG A 99 -0.48 15.15 -7.62
C ARG A 99 -1.50 14.01 -7.68
N LYS A 100 -1.17 12.80 -7.24
CA LYS A 100 -2.11 11.68 -7.24
C LYS A 100 -3.15 11.88 -6.12
N GLU A 101 -4.43 11.71 -6.45
CA GLU A 101 -5.53 11.82 -5.49
C GLU A 101 -5.49 10.69 -4.46
N LEU A 102 -5.14 9.49 -4.90
CA LEU A 102 -5.00 8.30 -4.06
C LEU A 102 -3.63 8.25 -3.36
N PRO A 103 -3.49 7.54 -2.23
CA PRO A 103 -2.20 7.39 -1.57
C PRO A 103 -1.17 6.73 -2.48
N VAL A 104 0.08 7.12 -2.31
CA VAL A 104 1.22 6.58 -3.06
C VAL A 104 2.22 6.05 -2.05
N ILE A 105 2.51 4.76 -2.09
CA ILE A 105 3.51 4.14 -1.20
C ILE A 105 4.72 3.65 -1.99
N LEU A 106 5.89 3.72 -1.36
CA LEU A 106 7.10 3.05 -1.82
C LEU A 106 7.25 1.73 -1.07
N ILE A 107 7.41 0.63 -1.78
CA ILE A 107 7.74 -0.67 -1.20
C ILE A 107 9.18 -1.02 -1.56
N TYR A 108 10.00 -1.16 -0.53
CA TYR A 108 11.35 -1.67 -0.63
C TYR A 108 11.41 -3.17 -0.40
N VAL A 109 11.73 -3.94 -1.44
CA VAL A 109 11.91 -5.39 -1.34
C VAL A 109 13.40 -5.70 -1.17
N LYS A 110 13.78 -6.04 0.07
CA LYS A 110 15.11 -6.51 0.43
C LYS A 110 15.23 -8.00 0.10
N GLN A 111 15.84 -8.29 -1.04
CA GLN A 111 16.15 -9.66 -1.46
C GLN A 111 17.30 -10.24 -0.64
N ASN A 112 17.09 -11.42 -0.06
CA ASN A 112 18.10 -12.20 0.64
C ASN A 112 17.93 -13.68 0.27
N ARG A 113 19.04 -14.40 0.10
CA ARG A 113 19.07 -15.82 -0.32
C ARG A 113 18.18 -16.73 0.55
N LYS A 114 18.02 -16.41 1.84
CA LYS A 114 17.24 -17.22 2.80
C LYS A 114 15.81 -16.75 2.99
N LYS A 115 15.59 -15.43 3.05
CA LYS A 115 14.27 -14.85 3.38
C LYS A 115 14.16 -13.42 2.85
N THR A 116 13.32 -13.23 1.85
CA THR A 116 12.95 -11.90 1.36
C THR A 116 12.11 -11.18 2.42
N LYS A 117 12.39 -9.89 2.62
CA LYS A 117 11.60 -9.00 3.48
C LYS A 117 11.28 -7.74 2.70
N ALA A 118 10.10 -7.17 2.94
CA ALA A 118 9.74 -5.88 2.37
C ALA A 118 9.34 -4.89 3.46
N TYR A 119 9.56 -3.61 3.15
CA TYR A 119 9.24 -2.48 4.01
C TYR A 119 8.54 -1.43 3.14
N TRP A 120 7.73 -0.58 3.74
CA TRP A 120 6.99 0.43 2.98
C TRP A 120 6.99 1.78 3.70
N VAL A 121 6.72 2.84 2.93
CA VAL A 121 6.51 4.19 3.45
C VAL A 121 5.55 4.96 2.52
N ASP A 122 4.81 5.93 3.08
CA ASP A 122 3.96 6.84 2.32
C ASP A 122 4.78 7.94 1.63
N LEU A 123 4.82 7.95 0.30
CA LEU A 123 5.56 8.94 -0.49
C LEU A 123 4.91 10.33 -0.48
N ARG A 124 3.68 10.46 0.00
CA ARG A 124 3.02 11.77 0.15
C ARG A 124 3.30 12.41 1.50
N SER A 125 3.85 11.66 2.46
CA SER A 125 4.28 12.21 3.75
C SER A 125 5.66 12.87 3.65
N GLU A 126 5.77 14.10 4.15
CA GLU A 126 7.05 14.82 4.23
C GLU A 126 8.07 14.10 5.14
N GLU A 127 7.61 13.33 6.13
CA GLU A 127 8.45 12.57 7.06
C GLU A 127 9.22 11.43 6.36
N SER A 128 8.79 11.03 5.17
CA SER A 128 9.43 10.01 4.35
C SER A 128 10.72 10.50 3.70
N TYR A 129 10.97 11.81 3.71
CA TYR A 129 12.12 12.42 3.08
C TYR A 129 13.15 12.86 4.12
N CYS A 130 14.43 12.62 3.83
CA CYS A 130 15.51 13.05 4.72
C CYS A 130 15.80 14.55 4.52
N SER A 131 15.52 15.38 5.53
CA SER A 131 15.73 16.83 5.47
C SER A 131 17.18 17.23 5.25
N GLU A 132 18.15 16.50 5.80
CA GLU A 132 19.59 16.80 5.66
C GLU A 132 20.24 16.15 4.44
N ASN A 133 19.56 15.23 3.75
CA ASN A 133 20.11 14.55 2.57
C ASN A 133 18.99 14.19 1.60
N LYS A 134 18.80 15.05 0.60
CA LYS A 134 17.75 14.95 -0.41
C LYS A 134 17.87 13.74 -1.34
N HIS A 135 18.97 12.99 -1.29
CA HIS A 135 19.12 11.75 -2.07
C HIS A 135 18.43 10.55 -1.41
N ILE A 136 17.86 10.73 -0.20
CA ILE A 136 17.43 9.63 0.66
C ILE A 136 15.93 9.68 0.97
N ILE A 137 15.27 8.54 0.78
CA ILE A 137 13.98 8.22 1.37
C ILE A 137 14.19 7.39 2.64
N LEU A 138 13.45 7.75 3.69
CA LEU A 138 13.47 7.14 5.01
C LEU A 138 12.31 6.17 5.14
N ILE A 139 12.60 4.88 5.29
CA ILE A 139 11.58 3.86 5.56
C ILE A 139 11.71 3.39 7.01
N PRO A 140 10.69 3.56 7.87
CA PRO A 140 10.75 3.06 9.23
C PRO A 140 10.88 1.53 9.27
N LYS A 141 11.84 0.99 10.04
CA LYS A 141 12.08 -0.46 10.11
C LYS A 141 10.87 -1.27 10.62
N HIS A 142 9.98 -0.64 11.38
CA HIS A 142 8.76 -1.27 11.89
C HIS A 142 7.64 -1.31 10.84
N GLN A 143 7.69 -0.49 9.78
CA GLN A 143 6.74 -0.54 8.66
C GLN A 143 7.10 -1.66 7.69
N ILE A 144 6.86 -2.90 8.13
CA ILE A 144 7.08 -4.11 7.33
C ILE A 144 5.86 -4.32 6.43
N PHE A 145 6.11 -4.60 5.15
CA PHE A 145 5.06 -4.92 4.18
C PHE A 145 4.73 -6.43 4.26
N ASN A 146 3.69 -6.76 5.02
CA ASN A 146 3.21 -8.12 5.31
C ASN A 146 1.71 -8.12 5.67
N SER A 147 1.15 -9.22 6.18
CA SER A 147 -0.25 -9.32 6.62
C SER A 147 -0.72 -8.18 7.54
N HIS A 148 0.14 -7.72 8.46
CA HIS A 148 -0.22 -6.72 9.47
C HIS A 148 -0.32 -5.30 8.89
N SER A 149 0.36 -5.01 7.76
CA SER A 149 0.28 -3.69 7.13
C SER A 149 -1.04 -3.42 6.41
N LYS A 150 -1.83 -4.46 6.08
CA LYS A 150 -3.08 -4.31 5.31
C LYS A 150 -4.05 -3.32 5.98
N GLY A 151 -4.27 -3.46 7.28
CA GLY A 151 -5.20 -2.60 8.01
C GLY A 151 -4.75 -1.13 8.05
N VAL A 152 -3.43 -0.90 8.11
CA VAL A 152 -2.85 0.45 8.07
C VAL A 152 -3.05 1.06 6.68
N LEU A 153 -2.78 0.30 5.62
CA LEU A 153 -2.95 0.77 4.25
C LEU A 153 -4.41 0.97 3.84
N LEU A 154 -5.33 0.18 4.40
CA LEU A 154 -6.77 0.42 4.24
C LEU A 154 -7.19 1.75 4.87
N LYS A 155 -6.71 2.05 6.08
CA LYS A 155 -6.94 3.37 6.69
C LYS A 155 -6.31 4.49 5.86
N LEU A 156 -5.10 4.27 5.34
CA LEU A 156 -4.40 5.23 4.47
C LEU A 156 -5.19 5.52 3.19
N SER A 157 -5.85 4.50 2.59
CA SER A 157 -6.70 4.66 1.40
C SER A 157 -7.94 5.55 1.61
N GLY A 158 -8.20 6.00 2.84
CA GLY A 158 -9.35 6.85 3.16
C GLY A 158 -10.67 6.08 3.19
N VAL A 159 -10.68 4.77 2.93
CA VAL A 159 -11.85 3.92 3.12
C VAL A 159 -12.17 3.86 4.60
N LYS A 160 -13.15 4.67 5.00
CA LYS A 160 -13.94 4.40 6.19
C LYS A 160 -14.68 3.11 5.90
N SER A 161 -14.34 2.05 6.62
CA SER A 161 -14.95 0.71 6.50
C SER A 161 -16.40 0.80 6.04
N LEU A 162 -16.72 0.25 4.87
CA LEU A 162 -18.08 0.17 4.30
C LEU A 162 -19.11 -0.47 5.26
N HIS A 163 -18.65 -1.03 6.37
CA HIS A 163 -19.47 -1.65 7.41
C HIS A 163 -20.16 -0.70 8.40
N TYR A 164 -20.03 0.63 8.33
CA TYR A 164 -20.57 1.50 9.40
C TYR A 164 -21.23 2.83 8.99
N TYR A 165 -22.03 2.84 7.91
CA TYR A 165 -23.06 3.89 7.75
C TYR A 165 -24.35 3.34 7.15
N LEU A 166 -24.84 2.20 7.65
CA LEU A 166 -26.29 2.08 7.68
C LEU A 166 -26.76 3.10 8.72
N PRO A 167 -27.58 4.10 8.36
CA PRO A 167 -28.16 4.97 9.35
C PRO A 167 -28.90 4.09 10.35
N THR A 168 -28.62 4.27 11.64
CA THR A 168 -29.45 3.66 12.68
C THR A 168 -30.82 4.30 12.55
N ILE A 169 -31.76 3.55 11.98
CA ILE A 169 -33.17 3.96 11.96
C ILE A 169 -33.70 3.67 13.36
N ASN A 170 -33.84 4.73 14.16
CA ASN A 170 -34.60 4.68 15.40
C ASN A 170 -36.06 4.86 15.02
N MET A 171 -36.88 3.84 15.30
CA MET A 171 -38.31 3.87 15.04
C MET A 171 -39.05 3.82 16.37
N SER A 172 -40.01 4.72 16.58
CA SER A 172 -40.85 4.72 17.76
C SER A 172 -41.92 3.62 17.66
N ARG A 173 -42.55 3.27 18.79
CA ARG A 173 -43.57 2.21 18.82
C ARG A 173 -44.82 2.61 18.01
N GLU A 174 -45.09 3.89 17.95
CA GLU A 174 -46.20 4.51 17.23
C GLU A 174 -45.98 4.41 15.71
N GLU A 175 -44.75 4.57 15.24
CA GLU A 175 -44.38 4.44 13.82
C GLU A 175 -44.44 2.99 13.32
N ILE A 176 -44.13 2.02 14.19
CA ILE A 176 -44.24 0.58 13.87
C ILE A 176 -45.70 0.15 13.70
N SER A 177 -46.65 0.84 14.33
CA SER A 177 -48.06 0.46 14.33
C SER A 177 -48.71 0.48 12.93
N PHE A 178 -48.14 1.26 12.01
CA PHE A 178 -48.61 1.36 10.62
C PHE A 178 -48.13 0.21 9.72
N LEU A 179 -47.15 -0.59 10.15
CA LEU A 179 -46.47 -1.57 9.28
C LEU A 179 -47.23 -2.90 9.09
N GLY A 180 -48.42 -3.08 9.67
CA GLY A 180 -49.28 -4.24 9.40
C GLY A 180 -48.55 -5.60 9.47
N LEU A 181 -47.59 -5.73 10.39
CA LEU A 181 -46.65 -6.84 10.38
C LEU A 181 -47.36 -8.16 10.70
N SER A 182 -47.23 -9.14 9.81
CA SER A 182 -47.81 -10.48 9.99
C SER A 182 -47.11 -11.30 11.08
N GLU A 183 -45.85 -10.95 11.42
CA GLU A 183 -45.07 -11.58 12.49
C GLU A 183 -44.28 -10.54 13.29
N PRO A 184 -43.97 -10.80 14.58
CA PRO A 184 -43.12 -9.92 15.36
C PRO A 184 -41.73 -9.74 14.73
N ILE A 185 -41.23 -8.49 14.68
CA ILE A 185 -39.92 -8.13 14.09
C ILE A 185 -38.78 -8.99 14.65
N LYS A 186 -38.81 -9.32 15.95
CA LYS A 186 -37.79 -10.17 16.60
C LYS A 186 -37.71 -11.58 16.03
N THR A 187 -38.81 -12.09 15.49
CA THR A 187 -38.90 -13.44 14.90
C THR A 187 -38.35 -13.43 13.48
N GLY A 188 -38.63 -12.39 12.70
CA GLY A 188 -38.08 -12.21 11.36
C GLY A 188 -36.57 -11.91 11.32
N ALA A 189 -36.05 -11.15 12.29
CA ALA A 189 -34.64 -10.77 12.36
C ALA A 189 -33.67 -11.91 12.76
N ARG A 190 -34.19 -13.09 13.11
CA ARG A 190 -33.42 -14.28 13.50
C ARG A 190 -33.33 -15.36 12.40
N LYS A 191 -34.00 -15.15 11.26
CA LYS A 191 -33.85 -15.96 10.05
C LYS A 191 -32.70 -15.40 9.21
#